data_AF-A0A0B0D2F4-F1
#
_entry.id   AF-A0A0B0D2F4-F1
#
_cell.length_a   1.000
_cell.length_b   1.000
_cell.length_c   1.000
_cell.angle_alpha   90.00
_cell.angle_beta   90.00
_cell.angle_gamma   90.00
#
_symmetry.space_group_name_H-M   'P 1'
#
loop_
_entity.id
_entity.type
_entity.pdbx_description
1 polymer ?
#
loop_
_entity_poly.entity_id
_entity_poly.type
_entity_poly.pdbx_seq_one_letter_code
_entity_poly.pdbx_strand_id
1 'polypeptide(L)'
;MKQTSDVLFQDKRLGFFLYLGVEAFMFATLFATYIIFTPASVGADPSEVYELRTVILTSVFLLSSSGTLLIAESGLEGWNKKKVWIGIVATFLLGATFLVLEVHEFYKYTHEGFTITMNNFLSSF
;
A
#
# COMPACT_ATOMS: atom_id res chain seq x y z
N MET A 1 -38.77 0.13 -7.11
CA MET A 1 -37.61 -0.64 -6.60
C MET A 1 -36.28 -0.20 -7.21
N LYS A 2 -36.11 -0.09 -8.54
CA LYS A 2 -34.85 0.41 -9.15
C LYS A 2 -34.41 1.80 -8.63
N GLN A 3 -35.36 2.73 -8.50
CA GLN A 3 -35.06 4.09 -8.03
C GLN A 3 -34.52 4.14 -6.59
N THR A 4 -34.90 3.20 -5.71
CA THR A 4 -34.40 3.13 -4.33
C THR A 4 -33.01 2.49 -4.26
N SER A 5 -32.73 1.49 -5.11
CA SER A 5 -31.41 0.85 -5.16
C SER A 5 -30.33 1.78 -5.71
N ASP A 6 -30.65 2.55 -6.76
CA ASP A 6 -29.68 3.45 -7.39
C ASP A 6 -29.22 4.57 -6.43
N VAL A 7 -30.15 5.11 -5.65
CA VAL A 7 -29.86 6.10 -4.60
C VAL A 7 -28.98 5.49 -3.50
N LEU A 8 -29.28 4.25 -3.06
CA LEU A 8 -28.49 3.54 -2.06
C LEU A 8 -27.03 3.28 -2.51
N PHE A 9 -26.82 2.95 -3.79
CA PHE A 9 -25.47 2.74 -4.34
C PHE A 9 -24.70 4.05 -4.53
N GLN A 10 -25.40 5.13 -4.87
CA GLN A 10 -24.81 6.46 -5.01
C GLN A 10 -24.25 6.97 -3.67
N ASP A 11 -25.01 6.80 -2.58
CA ASP A 11 -24.57 7.19 -1.23
C ASP A 11 -23.34 6.40 -0.78
N LYS A 12 -23.29 5.08 -1.07
CA LYS A 12 -22.14 4.23 -0.74
C LYS A 12 -20.89 4.60 -1.52
N ARG A 13 -21.01 4.87 -2.83
CA ARG A 13 -19.89 5.28 -3.67
C ARG A 13 -19.35 6.65 -3.25
N LEU A 14 -20.24 7.60 -2.94
CA LEU A 14 -19.85 8.90 -2.41
C LEU A 14 -19.16 8.77 -1.04
N GLY A 15 -19.71 7.94 -0.15
CA GLY A 15 -19.08 7.64 1.14
C GLY A 15 -17.68 7.03 0.99
N PHE A 16 -17.50 6.07 0.08
CA PHE A 16 -16.19 5.48 -0.21
C PHE A 16 -15.21 6.50 -0.81
N PHE A 17 -15.67 7.38 -1.71
CA PHE A 17 -14.83 8.44 -2.27
C PHE A 17 -14.36 9.44 -1.18
N LEU A 18 -15.26 9.86 -0.30
CA LEU A 18 -14.91 10.72 0.84
C LEU A 18 -13.91 10.01 1.78
N TYR A 19 -14.12 8.72 2.06
CA TYR A 19 -13.19 7.91 2.85
C TYR A 19 -11.79 7.89 2.23
N LEU A 20 -11.66 7.62 0.92
CA LEU A 20 -10.37 7.68 0.23
C LEU A 20 -9.71 9.06 0.32
N GLY A 21 -10.50 10.14 0.28
CA GLY A 21 -10.00 11.49 0.49
C GLY A 21 -9.42 11.70 1.89
N VAL A 22 -10.09 11.21 2.93
CA VAL A 22 -9.60 11.28 4.32
C VAL A 22 -8.31 10.47 4.50
N GLU A 23 -8.24 9.26 3.94
CA GLU A 23 -7.02 8.44 3.94
C GLU A 23 -5.86 9.15 3.24
N ALA A 24 -6.12 9.84 2.11
CA ALA A 24 -5.10 10.62 1.43
C ALA A 24 -4.56 11.77 2.29
N PHE A 25 -5.42 12.46 3.06
CA PHE A 25 -4.97 13.47 4.02
C PHE A 25 -4.16 12.86 5.17
N MET A 26 -4.53 11.67 5.66
CA MET A 26 -3.74 10.94 6.65
C MET A 26 -2.34 10.61 6.11
N PHE A 27 -2.22 10.09 4.88
CA PHE A 27 -0.91 9.88 4.27
C PHE A 27 -0.13 11.19 4.06
N ALA A 28 -0.81 12.29 3.73
CA ALA A 28 -0.16 13.59 3.57
C ALA A 28 0.49 14.08 4.88
N THR A 29 -0.13 13.85 6.04
CA THR A 29 0.48 14.20 7.33
C THR A 29 1.67 13.31 7.66
N LEU A 30 1.62 12.01 7.32
CA LEU A 30 2.76 11.10 7.44
C LEU A 30 3.93 11.53 6.55
N PHE A 31 3.68 11.86 5.28
CA PHE A 31 4.70 12.39 4.38
C PHE A 31 5.29 13.71 4.87
N ALA A 32 4.45 14.64 5.35
CA ALA A 32 4.94 15.91 5.91
C ALA A 32 5.84 15.67 7.12
N THR A 33 5.47 14.73 8.00
CA THR A 33 6.28 14.34 9.17
C THR A 33 7.62 13.77 8.74
N TYR A 34 7.64 12.84 7.79
CA TYR A 34 8.87 12.25 7.25
C TYR A 34 9.79 13.30 6.62
N ILE A 35 9.24 14.22 5.82
CA ILE A 35 10.01 15.30 5.17
C ILE A 35 10.62 16.25 6.21
N ILE A 36 9.90 16.58 7.28
CA ILE A 36 10.40 17.47 8.35
C ILE A 36 11.58 16.84 9.10
N PHE A 37 11.57 15.51 9.29
CA PHE A 37 12.62 14.78 10.02
C PHE A 37 13.71 14.19 9.12
N THR A 38 13.69 14.49 7.81
CA THR A 38 14.70 14.06 6.84
C THR A 38 15.43 15.27 6.24
N PRO A 39 16.77 15.30 6.22
CA PRO A 39 17.71 14.28 6.71
C PRO A 39 17.76 14.20 8.24
N ALA A 40 18.29 13.09 8.75
CA ALA A 40 18.45 12.89 10.19
C ALA A 40 19.38 13.96 10.78
N SER A 41 19.04 14.49 11.96
CA SER A 41 19.90 15.45 12.66
C SER A 41 21.13 14.78 13.28
N VAL A 42 21.02 13.52 13.70
CA VAL A 42 22.08 12.69 14.29
C VAL A 42 21.80 11.21 13.96
N GLY A 43 22.85 10.42 13.76
CA GLY A 43 22.76 8.97 13.51
C GLY A 43 22.63 8.62 12.03
N ALA A 44 22.00 7.49 11.74
CA ALA A 44 21.91 6.94 10.39
C ALA A 44 21.08 7.83 9.46
N ASP A 45 21.59 8.03 8.24
CA ASP A 45 20.95 8.80 7.17
C ASP A 45 20.19 7.87 6.20
N PRO A 46 19.13 8.32 5.51
CA PRO A 46 18.44 7.58 4.44
C PRO A 46 19.33 6.78 3.50
N SER A 47 20.49 7.34 3.13
CA SER A 47 21.43 6.73 2.20
C SER A 47 22.11 5.46 2.73
N GLU A 48 22.13 5.27 4.07
CA GLU A 48 22.73 4.11 4.74
C GLU A 48 21.70 3.00 5.02
N VAL A 49 20.41 3.35 5.00
CA VAL A 49 19.31 2.44 5.36
C VAL A 49 18.65 1.84 4.13
N TYR A 50 18.42 2.62 3.07
CA TYR A 50 17.58 2.18 1.96
C TYR A 50 18.27 1.28 0.93
N GLU A 51 17.68 0.11 0.69
CA GLU A 51 18.07 -0.78 -0.41
C GLU A 51 17.12 -0.61 -1.62
N LEU A 52 17.53 0.24 -2.58
CA LEU A 52 16.73 0.57 -3.78
C LEU A 52 16.19 -0.66 -4.53
N ARG A 53 16.97 -1.75 -4.56
CA ARG A 53 16.58 -2.97 -5.26
C ARG A 53 15.34 -3.61 -4.63
N THR A 54 15.26 -3.63 -3.31
CA THR A 54 14.16 -4.25 -2.57
C THR A 54 12.90 -3.39 -2.72
N VAL A 55 13.01 -2.08 -2.56
CA VAL A 55 11.91 -1.12 -2.75
C VAL A 55 11.29 -1.21 -4.14
N ILE A 56 12.12 -1.32 -5.19
CA ILE A 56 11.61 -1.48 -6.56
C ILE A 56 10.89 -2.83 -6.70
N LEU A 57 11.44 -3.89 -6.12
CA LEU A 57 10.84 -5.22 -6.20
C LEU A 57 9.47 -5.27 -5.51
N THR A 58 9.36 -4.76 -4.27
CA THR A 58 8.10 -4.70 -3.53
C THR A 58 7.07 -3.84 -4.26
N SER A 59 7.50 -2.71 -4.81
CA SER A 59 6.64 -1.83 -5.64
C SER A 59 6.09 -2.54 -6.88
N VAL A 60 6.91 -3.32 -7.59
CA VAL A 60 6.47 -4.09 -8.77
C VAL A 60 5.45 -5.16 -8.38
N PHE A 61 5.64 -5.87 -7.26
CA PHE A 61 4.66 -6.84 -6.77
C PHE A 61 3.32 -6.18 -6.44
N LEU A 62 3.34 -5.04 -5.74
CA LEU A 62 2.12 -4.33 -5.36
C LEU A 62 1.41 -3.72 -6.58
N LEU A 63 2.14 -3.11 -7.51
CA LEU A 63 1.58 -2.55 -8.74
C LEU A 63 0.98 -3.65 -9.63
N SER A 64 1.68 -4.79 -9.75
CA SER A 64 1.16 -5.95 -10.47
C SER A 64 -0.13 -6.48 -9.83
N SER A 65 -0.20 -6.46 -8.48
CA SER A 65 -1.41 -6.83 -7.74
C SER A 65 -2.62 -5.97 -8.13
N SER A 66 -2.45 -4.65 -8.25
CA SER A 66 -3.50 -3.75 -8.74
C SER A 66 -4.00 -4.15 -10.14
N GLY A 67 -3.08 -4.51 -11.05
CA GLY A 67 -3.43 -5.01 -12.38
C GLY A 67 -4.28 -6.28 -12.39
N THR A 68 -4.12 -7.17 -11.40
CA THR A 68 -4.93 -8.40 -11.30
C THR A 68 -6.39 -8.13 -10.95
N LEU A 69 -6.70 -7.01 -10.28
CA LEU A 69 -8.09 -6.59 -10.03
C LEU A 69 -8.80 -6.16 -11.31
N LEU A 70 -8.09 -5.57 -12.29
CA LEU A 70 -8.66 -5.27 -13.61
C LEU A 70 -9.08 -6.55 -14.35
N ILE A 71 -8.32 -7.64 -14.18
CA ILE A 71 -8.67 -8.97 -14.73
C ILE A 71 -9.94 -9.50 -14.05
N ALA A 72 -10.08 -9.31 -12.73
CA ALA A 72 -11.28 -9.70 -12.01
C ALA A 72 -12.50 -8.90 -12.48
N GLU A 73 -12.35 -7.59 -12.69
CA GLU A 73 -13.39 -6.69 -13.20
C GLU A 73 -13.86 -7.11 -14.60
N SER A 74 -12.94 -7.40 -15.52
CA SER A 74 -13.26 -7.99 -16.84
C SER A 74 -14.08 -9.29 -16.72
N GLY A 75 -13.85 -10.07 -15.67
CA GLY A 75 -14.62 -11.27 -15.37
C GLY A 75 -16.06 -10.97 -14.96
N LEU A 76 -16.31 -9.86 -14.27
CA LEU A 76 -17.65 -9.43 -13.85
C LEU A 76 -18.49 -9.00 -15.04
N GLU A 77 -17.92 -8.23 -15.97
CA GLU A 77 -18.61 -7.80 -17.20
C GLU A 77 -19.04 -8.99 -18.07
N GLY A 78 -18.17 -10.01 -18.18
CA GLY A 78 -18.42 -11.23 -18.94
C GLY A 78 -19.14 -12.33 -18.17
N TRP A 79 -19.63 -12.08 -16.94
CA TRP A 79 -20.24 -13.08 -16.04
C TRP A 79 -19.38 -14.35 -15.83
N ASN A 80 -18.06 -14.23 -16.00
CA ASN A 80 -17.11 -15.32 -15.95
C ASN A 80 -16.51 -15.45 -14.54
N LYS A 81 -17.15 -16.27 -13.70
CA LYS A 81 -16.74 -16.54 -12.32
C LYS A 81 -15.29 -17.02 -12.19
N LYS A 82 -14.78 -17.77 -13.19
CA LYS A 82 -13.41 -18.30 -13.17
C LYS A 82 -12.40 -17.15 -13.26
N LYS A 83 -12.63 -16.17 -14.15
CA LYS A 83 -11.77 -14.99 -14.27
C LYS A 83 -11.77 -14.14 -13.00
N VAL A 84 -12.94 -13.94 -12.39
CA VAL A 84 -13.08 -13.22 -11.11
C VAL A 84 -12.23 -13.86 -10.02
N TRP A 85 -12.36 -15.18 -9.82
CA TRP A 85 -11.60 -15.91 -8.82
C TRP A 85 -10.09 -15.90 -9.10
N ILE A 86 -9.68 -16.07 -10.36
CA ILE A 86 -8.26 -16.00 -10.73
C ILE A 86 -7.68 -14.63 -10.39
N GLY A 87 -8.37 -13.54 -10.75
CA GLY A 87 -7.93 -12.19 -10.45
C GLY A 87 -7.78 -11.96 -8.95
N ILE A 88 -8.83 -12.26 -8.17
CA ILE A 88 -8.82 -12.06 -6.70
C ILE A 88 -7.74 -12.90 -6.01
N VAL A 89 -7.59 -14.18 -6.38
CA VAL A 89 -6.56 -15.04 -5.77
C VAL A 89 -5.16 -14.53 -6.13
N ALA A 90 -4.95 -14.10 -7.38
CA ALA A 90 -3.68 -13.52 -7.78
C ALA A 90 -3.38 -12.21 -7.02
N THR A 91 -4.38 -11.34 -6.83
CA THR A 91 -4.25 -10.12 -6.01
C THR A 91 -3.79 -10.46 -4.60
N PHE A 92 -4.44 -11.44 -3.96
CA PHE A 92 -4.13 -11.85 -2.60
C PHE A 92 -2.71 -12.42 -2.50
N LEU A 93 -2.29 -13.30 -3.43
CA LEU A 93 -0.96 -13.90 -3.42
C LEU A 93 0.15 -12.85 -3.65
N LEU A 94 -0.05 -11.92 -4.59
CA LEU A 94 0.90 -10.84 -4.85
C LEU A 94 0.98 -9.87 -3.67
N GLY A 95 -0.16 -9.51 -3.08
CA GLY A 95 -0.21 -8.67 -1.87
C GLY A 95 0.44 -9.33 -0.65
N ALA A 96 0.23 -10.63 -0.46
CA ALA A 96 0.90 -11.39 0.61
C ALA A 96 2.40 -11.48 0.38
N THR A 97 2.84 -11.65 -0.86
CA THR A 97 4.28 -11.64 -1.23
C THR A 97 4.91 -10.29 -0.92
N PHE A 98 4.24 -9.19 -1.29
CA PHE A 98 4.65 -7.83 -0.94
C PHE A 98 4.82 -7.68 0.59
N LEU A 99 3.81 -8.09 1.37
CA LEU A 99 3.84 -7.95 2.83
C LEU A 99 4.98 -8.76 3.48
N VAL A 100 5.24 -9.98 3.01
CA VAL A 100 6.33 -10.82 3.52
C VAL A 100 7.70 -10.19 3.24
N LEU A 101 7.90 -9.66 2.04
CA LEU A 101 9.14 -8.98 1.68
C LEU A 101 9.37 -7.74 2.53
N GLU A 102 8.33 -6.93 2.72
CA GLU A 102 8.39 -5.70 3.52
C GLU A 102 8.72 -6.00 4.99
N VAL A 103 8.05 -6.99 5.60
CA VAL A 103 8.31 -7.40 6.99
C VAL A 103 9.73 -7.96 7.14
N HIS A 104 10.22 -8.73 6.16
CA HIS A 104 11.58 -9.25 6.18
C HIS A 104 12.62 -8.12 6.09
N GLU A 105 12.37 -7.10 5.29
CA GLU A 105 13.23 -5.91 5.19
C GLU A 105 13.26 -5.11 6.50
N PHE A 106 12.10 -4.84 7.11
CA PHE A 106 12.06 -4.21 8.44
C PHE A 106 12.76 -5.05 9.52
N TYR A 107 12.59 -6.37 9.48
CA TYR A 107 13.31 -7.27 10.39
C TYR A 107 14.83 -7.15 10.21
N LYS A 108 15.32 -7.12 8.95
CA LYS A 108 16.74 -6.89 8.64
C LYS A 108 17.23 -5.54 9.20
N TYR A 109 16.47 -4.45 9.00
CA TYR A 109 16.82 -3.14 9.55
C TYR A 109 16.99 -3.16 11.07
N THR A 110 16.06 -3.80 11.79
CA THR A 110 16.19 -3.91 13.26
C THR A 110 17.39 -4.75 13.69
N HIS A 111 17.79 -5.76 12.92
CA HIS A 111 18.97 -6.59 13.20
C HIS A 111 20.29 -5.87 12.90
N GLU A 112 20.29 -4.97 11.92
CA GLU A 112 21.41 -4.09 11.59
C GLU A 112 21.55 -2.92 12.57
N GLY A 113 20.60 -2.77 13.51
CA GLY A 113 20.60 -1.75 14.56
C GLY A 113 19.77 -0.51 14.22
N PHE A 114 19.20 -0.43 13.02
CA PHE A 114 18.27 0.63 12.63
C PHE A 114 16.90 0.38 13.30
N THR A 115 16.69 1.05 14.42
CA THR A 115 15.46 0.92 15.22
C THR A 115 14.70 2.24 15.24
N ILE A 116 13.38 2.17 15.43
CA ILE A 116 12.51 3.34 15.52
C ILE A 116 12.91 4.32 16.65
N THR A 117 13.65 3.86 17.65
CA THR A 117 14.12 4.69 18.78
C THR A 117 15.47 5.36 18.53
N MET A 118 16.16 5.03 17.44
CA MET A 118 17.52 5.51 17.17
C MET A 118 17.54 7.01 16.84
N ASN A 119 16.64 7.48 15.96
CA ASN A 119 16.48 8.90 15.64
C ASN A 119 15.08 9.20 15.07
N ASN A 120 14.75 10.49 14.94
CA ASN A 120 13.44 10.92 14.44
C ASN A 120 13.19 10.53 12.98
N PHE A 121 14.24 10.35 12.18
CA PHE A 121 14.14 9.89 10.80
C PHE A 121 13.60 8.45 10.77
N LEU A 122 14.26 7.51 11.48
CA LEU A 122 13.84 6.10 11.57
C LEU A 122 12.50 5.92 12.28
N SER A 123 12.08 6.86 13.14
CA SER A 123 10.74 6.84 13.75
C SER A 123 9.64 7.32 12.80
N SER A 124 9.98 8.12 11.79
CA SER A 124 9.01 8.71 10.85
C SER A 124 9.00 8.01 9.49
N PHE A 125 9.96 7.11 9.26
CA PHE A 125 9.97 6.12 8.18
C PHE A 125 9.01 4.97 8.49
#